data_AF-A0A0D2D3J1-F1
#
_entry.id   AF-A0A0D2D3J1-F1
#
_cell.length_a   1.000
_cell.length_b   1.000
_cell.length_c   1.000
_cell.angle_alpha   90.00
_cell.angle_beta   90.00
_cell.angle_gamma   90.00
#
_symmetry.space_group_name_H-M   'P 1'
#
loop_
_entity.id
_entity.type
_entity.pdbx_description
1 polymer ?
#
loop_
_entity_poly.entity_id
_entity_poly.type
_entity_poly.pdbx_seq_one_letter_code
_entity_poly.pdbx_strand_id
1 'polypeptide(L)'
;MVDDIPVTATSAAPATSDEGSRRMNPELPRVTISSSMEYVEKMSWALAHAMLPNPVWRVLIKGDTDGKGEEESEEKLLPSYHAVIKDFLTAGVNAGAFIAESGDFAAFAAWCPPGSHEAPKTSSDTPDLDKEISIDGLEQEVDKVRDELIWSKHGQEFWWLRLLGRDPRKSAVPGAVRAVLQPSMDRAAAEGNPIWLATTSPHARDIYLHMGWQLVRTVEFGGHNEWCMILYPPSTEEEAGR
;
A
#
# COMPACT_ATOMS: atom_id res chain seq x y z
N MET A 1 80.20 -11.57 -47.16
CA MET A 1 79.07 -12.51 -47.01
C MET A 1 78.43 -12.16 -45.69
N VAL A 2 77.34 -11.39 -45.78
CA VAL A 2 76.59 -10.82 -44.66
C VAL A 2 75.17 -11.29 -44.91
N ASP A 3 74.63 -12.11 -44.02
CA ASP A 3 73.28 -12.65 -44.12
C ASP A 3 72.30 -11.77 -43.33
N ASP A 4 71.28 -11.29 -44.04
CA ASP A 4 70.08 -10.60 -43.57
C ASP A 4 69.08 -11.60 -42.98
N ILE A 5 68.52 -11.31 -41.80
CA ILE A 5 67.25 -11.90 -41.33
C ILE A 5 66.39 -10.78 -40.70
N PRO A 6 65.10 -10.65 -41.08
CA PRO A 6 64.29 -9.48 -40.75
C PRO A 6 63.61 -9.55 -39.38
N VAL A 7 63.41 -8.36 -38.82
CA VAL A 7 62.65 -8.05 -37.60
C VAL A 7 61.15 -8.14 -37.86
N THR A 8 60.38 -8.82 -37.01
CA THR A 8 58.92 -8.66 -36.93
C THR A 8 58.53 -8.29 -35.51
N ALA A 9 58.02 -7.07 -35.34
CA ALA A 9 57.45 -6.55 -34.11
C ALA A 9 55.96 -6.89 -34.06
N THR A 10 55.52 -7.62 -33.03
CA THR A 10 54.11 -7.78 -32.69
C THR A 10 53.78 -6.84 -31.54
N SER A 11 53.07 -5.76 -31.88
CA SER A 11 52.50 -4.79 -30.95
C SER A 11 51.27 -5.40 -30.26
N ALA A 12 51.35 -5.62 -28.95
CA ALA A 12 50.19 -5.99 -28.13
C ALA A 12 49.38 -4.73 -27.80
N ALA A 13 48.08 -4.75 -28.11
CA ALA A 13 47.13 -3.70 -27.76
C ALA A 13 46.82 -3.68 -26.25
N PRO A 14 46.51 -2.52 -25.65
CA PRO A 14 46.10 -2.44 -24.25
C PRO A 14 44.63 -2.83 -24.10
N ALA A 15 44.35 -3.73 -23.15
CA ALA A 15 43.01 -4.03 -22.69
C ALA A 15 42.48 -2.85 -21.85
N THR A 16 41.50 -2.13 -22.37
CA THR A 16 40.68 -1.19 -21.60
C THR A 16 39.56 -1.97 -20.94
N SER A 17 39.72 -2.29 -19.66
CA SER A 17 38.62 -2.72 -18.78
C SER A 17 37.86 -1.48 -18.32
N ASP A 18 36.86 -1.09 -19.11
CA ASP A 18 35.79 -0.17 -18.68
C ASP A 18 34.70 -1.00 -18.02
N GLU A 19 34.93 -1.34 -16.75
CA GLU A 19 33.96 -2.04 -15.91
C GLU A 19 32.90 -1.02 -15.46
N GLY A 20 32.01 -0.71 -16.40
CA GLY A 20 30.80 0.05 -16.16
C GLY A 20 29.96 -0.66 -15.08
N SER A 21 30.10 -0.20 -13.84
CA SER A 21 29.14 -0.42 -12.76
C SER A 21 27.82 0.27 -13.11
N ARG A 22 27.12 -0.27 -14.12
CA ARG A 22 25.72 -0.03 -14.36
C ARG A 22 25.00 -0.78 -13.24
N ARG A 23 24.74 -0.09 -12.12
CA ARG A 23 23.77 -0.56 -11.13
C ARG A 23 22.46 -0.73 -11.89
N MET A 24 22.19 -1.95 -12.36
CA MET A 24 20.91 -2.29 -12.93
C MET A 24 19.92 -2.11 -11.79
N ASN A 25 19.14 -1.03 -11.82
CA ASN A 25 17.95 -0.97 -11.01
C ASN A 25 17.14 -2.20 -11.42
N PRO A 26 16.91 -3.18 -10.53
CA PRO A 26 16.17 -4.36 -10.90
C PRO A 26 14.81 -3.92 -11.43
N GLU A 27 14.51 -4.31 -12.67
CA GLU A 27 13.24 -3.98 -13.31
C GLU A 27 12.11 -4.52 -12.43
N LEU A 28 11.13 -3.67 -12.12
CA LEU A 28 10.04 -4.05 -11.23
C LEU A 28 9.23 -5.18 -11.89
N PRO A 29 8.72 -6.14 -11.09
CA PRO A 29 7.87 -7.19 -11.63
C PRO A 29 6.62 -6.58 -12.28
N ARG A 30 6.07 -7.29 -13.27
CA ARG A 30 4.88 -6.86 -14.00
C ARG A 30 3.72 -6.60 -13.04
N VAL A 31 2.96 -5.54 -13.34
CA VAL A 31 1.73 -5.16 -12.64
C VAL A 31 0.55 -5.36 -13.58
N THR A 32 -0.55 -5.83 -13.02
CA THR A 32 -1.85 -5.79 -13.69
C THR A 32 -2.86 -5.07 -12.81
N ILE A 33 -3.85 -4.45 -13.43
CA ILE A 33 -4.87 -3.64 -12.76
C ILE A 33 -6.25 -4.08 -13.23
N SER A 34 -7.19 -4.25 -12.31
CA SER A 34 -8.58 -4.56 -12.63
C SER A 34 -9.53 -4.07 -11.55
N SER A 35 -10.77 -3.84 -11.96
CA SER A 35 -11.94 -3.61 -11.09
C SER A 35 -12.93 -4.79 -11.17
N SER A 36 -12.46 -5.96 -11.60
CA SER A 36 -13.34 -7.14 -11.77
C SER A 36 -13.60 -7.85 -10.45
N MET A 37 -14.74 -8.54 -10.37
CA MET A 37 -15.07 -9.40 -9.22
C MET A 37 -14.09 -10.55 -9.04
N GLU A 38 -13.37 -10.96 -10.10
CA GLU A 38 -12.29 -11.94 -9.98
C GLU A 38 -11.12 -11.40 -9.14
N TYR A 39 -10.73 -10.14 -9.34
CA TYR A 39 -9.66 -9.50 -8.55
C TYR A 39 -10.11 -9.26 -7.12
N VAL A 40 -11.37 -8.85 -6.94
CA VAL A 40 -11.99 -8.72 -5.62
C VAL A 40 -11.88 -10.05 -4.86
N GLU A 41 -12.29 -11.17 -5.47
CA GLU A 41 -12.23 -12.51 -4.87
C GLU A 41 -10.79 -12.94 -4.55
N LYS A 42 -9.85 -12.73 -5.48
CA LYS A 42 -8.44 -13.11 -5.27
C LYS A 42 -7.80 -12.30 -4.14
N MET A 43 -8.00 -10.99 -4.13
CA MET A 43 -7.47 -10.11 -3.10
C MET A 43 -8.11 -10.39 -1.73
N SER A 44 -9.43 -10.63 -1.67
CA SER A 44 -10.12 -10.88 -0.41
C SER A 44 -9.58 -12.14 0.27
N TRP A 45 -9.36 -13.23 -0.47
CA TRP A 45 -8.75 -14.44 0.09
C TRP A 45 -7.32 -14.21 0.53
N ALA A 46 -6.49 -13.58 -0.31
CA ALA A 46 -5.09 -13.34 0.00
C ALA A 46 -4.94 -12.46 1.26
N LEU A 47 -5.76 -11.43 1.38
CA LEU A 47 -5.77 -10.55 2.54
C LEU A 47 -6.35 -11.22 3.78
N ALA A 48 -7.41 -12.03 3.66
CA ALA A 48 -7.95 -12.80 4.77
C ALA A 48 -6.88 -13.69 5.41
N HIS A 49 -6.07 -14.38 4.59
CA HIS A 49 -4.93 -15.15 5.08
C HIS A 49 -3.84 -14.29 5.72
N ALA A 50 -3.55 -13.11 5.15
CA ALA A 50 -2.56 -12.19 5.70
C ALA A 50 -2.99 -11.60 7.06
N MET A 51 -4.30 -11.50 7.31
CA MET A 51 -4.88 -10.89 8.51
C MET A 51 -5.20 -11.88 9.63
N LEU A 52 -5.17 -13.20 9.39
CA LEU A 52 -5.38 -14.21 10.44
C LEU A 52 -4.54 -13.97 11.71
N PRO A 53 -3.24 -13.61 11.63
CA PRO A 53 -2.41 -13.38 12.80
C PRO A 53 -2.65 -12.01 13.46
N ASN A 54 -3.49 -11.14 12.89
CA ASN A 54 -3.64 -9.76 13.35
C ASN A 54 -4.74 -9.66 14.43
N PRO A 55 -4.39 -9.33 15.69
CA PRO A 55 -5.35 -9.26 16.78
C PRO A 55 -6.42 -8.18 16.59
N VAL A 56 -6.11 -7.09 15.88
CA VAL A 56 -7.08 -6.01 15.61
C VAL A 56 -8.23 -6.52 14.73
N TRP A 57 -7.92 -7.31 13.70
CA TRP A 57 -8.94 -7.89 12.83
C TRP A 57 -9.80 -8.96 13.54
N ARG A 58 -9.26 -9.60 14.56
CA ARG A 58 -10.03 -10.53 15.41
C ARG A 58 -11.10 -9.79 16.20
N VAL A 59 -10.75 -8.64 16.75
CA VAL A 59 -11.72 -7.75 17.41
C VAL A 59 -12.74 -7.21 16.37
N LEU A 60 -12.29 -6.88 15.15
CA LEU A 60 -13.16 -6.36 14.06
C LEU A 60 -14.27 -7.33 13.68
N ILE A 61 -13.94 -8.62 13.66
CA ILE A 61 -14.85 -9.64 13.14
C ILE A 61 -15.68 -10.30 14.25
N LYS A 62 -15.19 -10.34 15.49
CA LYS A 62 -15.92 -10.92 16.62
C LYS A 62 -16.63 -9.91 17.51
N GLY A 63 -16.22 -8.63 17.50
CA GLY A 63 -16.70 -7.62 18.45
C GLY A 63 -16.37 -7.92 19.92
N ASP A 64 -15.50 -8.89 20.19
CA ASP A 64 -15.22 -9.35 21.55
C ASP A 64 -14.03 -8.58 22.13
N THR A 65 -14.33 -7.65 23.02
CA THR A 65 -13.35 -6.82 23.75
C THR A 65 -12.85 -7.48 25.03
N ASP A 66 -13.49 -8.57 25.47
CA ASP A 66 -13.31 -9.13 26.81
C ASP A 66 -12.22 -10.21 26.89
N GLY A 67 -11.60 -10.59 25.77
CA GLY A 67 -10.50 -11.57 25.73
C GLY A 67 -10.88 -12.95 26.29
N LYS A 68 -12.18 -13.24 26.42
CA LYS A 68 -12.74 -14.49 26.99
C LYS A 68 -13.35 -15.42 25.94
N GLY A 69 -13.32 -15.06 24.67
CA GLY A 69 -13.71 -15.96 23.58
C GLY A 69 -12.82 -17.20 23.56
N GLU A 70 -13.44 -18.38 23.44
CA GLU A 70 -12.73 -19.63 23.15
C GLU A 70 -11.74 -19.41 22.00
N GLU A 71 -10.55 -20.00 22.10
CA GLU A 71 -9.55 -20.09 21.02
C GLU A 71 -10.15 -20.87 19.85
N GLU A 72 -11.01 -20.20 19.10
CA GLU A 72 -11.53 -20.70 17.87
C GLU A 72 -10.38 -20.67 16.86
N SER A 73 -10.04 -21.85 16.33
CA SER A 73 -8.97 -22.00 15.34
C SER A 73 -9.08 -20.90 14.27
N GLU A 74 -7.97 -20.22 14.00
CA GLU A 74 -7.88 -19.16 12.98
C GLU A 74 -8.44 -19.59 11.63
N GLU A 75 -8.34 -20.88 11.31
CA GLU A 75 -8.88 -21.49 10.10
C GLU A 75 -10.43 -21.41 10.02
N LYS A 76 -11.14 -21.43 11.15
CA LYS A 76 -12.60 -21.26 11.21
C LYS A 76 -13.04 -19.82 10.98
N LEU A 77 -12.16 -18.84 11.26
CA LEU A 77 -12.46 -17.42 11.08
C LEU A 77 -12.24 -16.96 9.64
N LEU A 78 -11.43 -17.68 8.89
CA LEU A 78 -11.05 -17.32 7.53
C LEU A 78 -12.25 -17.01 6.60
N PRO A 79 -13.37 -17.76 6.60
CA PRO A 79 -14.54 -17.41 5.78
C PRO A 79 -15.17 -16.07 6.15
N SER A 80 -15.21 -15.71 7.45
CA SER A 80 -15.74 -14.43 7.92
C SER A 80 -14.84 -13.27 7.54
N TYR A 81 -13.52 -13.44 7.67
CA TYR A 81 -12.52 -12.47 7.19
C TYR A 81 -12.67 -12.23 5.69
N HIS A 82 -12.76 -13.32 4.94
CA HIS A 82 -12.96 -13.27 3.50
C HIS A 82 -14.23 -12.50 3.13
N ALA A 83 -15.36 -12.80 3.77
CA ALA A 83 -16.64 -12.13 3.50
C ALA A 83 -16.57 -10.62 3.76
N VAL A 84 -16.08 -10.20 4.94
CA VAL A 84 -15.96 -8.77 5.30
C VAL A 84 -15.05 -8.03 4.33
N ILE A 85 -13.87 -8.58 4.03
CA ILE A 85 -12.92 -7.96 3.10
C ILE A 85 -13.52 -7.89 1.69
N LYS A 86 -14.21 -8.94 1.26
CA LYS A 86 -14.85 -8.99 -0.06
C LYS A 86 -15.94 -7.93 -0.20
N ASP A 87 -16.79 -7.77 0.80
CA ASP A 87 -17.84 -6.74 0.80
C ASP A 87 -17.23 -5.34 0.75
N PHE A 88 -16.19 -5.08 1.56
CA PHE A 88 -15.45 -3.83 1.56
C PHE A 88 -14.80 -3.51 0.20
N LEU A 89 -14.14 -4.49 -0.42
CA LEU A 89 -13.53 -4.33 -1.75
C LEU A 89 -14.59 -4.15 -2.83
N THR A 90 -15.71 -4.86 -2.76
CA THR A 90 -16.84 -4.75 -3.70
C THR A 90 -17.43 -3.35 -3.66
N ALA A 91 -17.66 -2.81 -2.46
CA ALA A 91 -18.15 -1.44 -2.28
C ALA A 91 -17.17 -0.42 -2.88
N GLY A 92 -15.87 -0.57 -2.62
CA GLY A 92 -14.84 0.29 -3.19
C GLY A 92 -14.81 0.25 -4.72
N VAL A 93 -14.82 -0.94 -5.31
CA VAL A 93 -14.82 -1.13 -6.77
C VAL A 93 -16.07 -0.53 -7.42
N ASN A 94 -17.25 -0.70 -6.81
CA ASN A 94 -18.49 -0.08 -7.27
C ASN A 94 -18.43 1.45 -7.22
N ALA A 95 -17.66 2.02 -6.28
CA ALA A 95 -17.41 3.45 -6.17
C ALA A 95 -16.29 3.95 -7.11
N GLY A 96 -15.64 3.07 -7.88
CA GLY A 96 -14.59 3.43 -8.84
C GLY A 96 -13.16 3.12 -8.40
N ALA A 97 -12.97 2.41 -7.28
CA ALA A 97 -11.67 1.89 -6.90
C ALA A 97 -11.19 0.79 -7.87
N PHE A 98 -9.88 0.52 -7.86
CA PHE A 98 -9.28 -0.58 -8.59
C PHE A 98 -8.27 -1.34 -7.74
N ILE A 99 -7.99 -2.57 -8.16
CA ILE A 99 -7.00 -3.44 -7.54
C ILE A 99 -5.81 -3.55 -8.49
N ALA A 100 -4.60 -3.29 -7.96
CA ALA A 100 -3.34 -3.59 -8.62
C ALA A 100 -2.72 -4.84 -7.99
N GLU A 101 -2.21 -5.77 -8.80
CA GLU A 101 -1.48 -6.95 -8.34
C GLU A 101 -0.14 -7.09 -9.05
N SER A 102 0.81 -7.73 -8.38
CA SER A 102 2.07 -8.15 -8.98
C SER A 102 2.50 -9.53 -8.48
N GLY A 103 3.12 -10.30 -9.37
CA GLY A 103 3.63 -11.62 -9.06
C GLY A 103 2.53 -12.65 -8.80
N ASP A 104 1.43 -12.57 -9.56
CA ASP A 104 0.24 -13.41 -9.36
C ASP A 104 -0.29 -13.26 -7.93
N PHE A 105 -0.59 -12.02 -7.53
CA PHE A 105 -1.02 -11.66 -6.17
C PHE A 105 0.00 -11.95 -5.05
N ALA A 106 1.28 -12.11 -5.35
CA ALA A 106 2.33 -12.10 -4.32
C ALA A 106 2.35 -10.76 -3.56
N ALA A 107 2.00 -9.66 -4.25
CA ALA A 107 1.65 -8.38 -3.64
C ALA A 107 0.42 -7.79 -4.34
N PHE A 108 -0.36 -6.99 -3.62
CA PHE A 108 -1.57 -6.36 -4.15
C PHE A 108 -1.90 -5.08 -3.37
N ALA A 109 -2.59 -4.16 -4.03
CA ALA A 109 -3.06 -2.90 -3.47
C ALA A 109 -4.45 -2.54 -3.99
N ALA A 110 -5.31 -1.99 -3.13
CA ALA A 110 -6.58 -1.38 -3.52
C ALA A 110 -6.45 0.14 -3.46
N TRP A 111 -6.73 0.78 -4.58
CA TRP A 111 -6.57 2.22 -4.79
C TRP A 111 -7.91 2.85 -5.09
N CYS A 112 -8.22 3.95 -4.38
CA CYS A 112 -9.34 4.82 -4.70
C CYS A 112 -8.77 6.11 -5.33
N PRO A 113 -8.92 6.33 -6.65
CA PRO A 113 -8.54 7.59 -7.28
C PRO A 113 -9.44 8.76 -6.84
N PRO A 114 -9.07 10.01 -7.17
CA PRO A 114 -9.95 11.17 -7.01
C PRO A 114 -11.37 10.91 -7.55
N GLY A 115 -12.38 11.31 -6.77
CA GLY A 115 -13.79 11.13 -7.12
C GLY A 115 -14.38 9.73 -6.86
N SER A 116 -13.58 8.75 -6.39
CA SER A 116 -14.06 7.37 -6.14
C SER A 116 -14.40 7.05 -4.68
N HIS A 117 -14.35 8.05 -3.81
CA HIS A 117 -14.66 7.91 -2.38
C HIS A 117 -15.76 8.89 -1.97
N GLU A 118 -16.55 8.48 -0.97
CA GLU A 118 -17.72 9.22 -0.52
C GLU A 118 -17.34 10.48 0.26
N ALA A 119 -18.24 11.46 0.24
CA ALA A 119 -18.10 12.63 1.09
C ALA A 119 -18.26 12.27 2.57
N PRO A 120 -17.58 12.99 3.48
CA PRO A 120 -17.78 12.87 4.92
C PRO A 120 -19.26 12.91 5.27
N LYS A 121 -19.69 12.00 6.13
CA LYS A 121 -21.04 12.01 6.67
C LYS A 121 -21.20 13.21 7.59
N THR A 122 -22.24 14.02 7.42
CA THR A 122 -22.52 15.14 8.31
C THR A 122 -22.86 14.64 9.72
N SER A 123 -22.42 15.36 10.75
CA SER A 123 -22.51 14.99 12.17
C SER A 123 -23.92 14.71 12.73
N SER A 124 -24.97 14.83 11.94
CA SER A 124 -26.33 14.39 12.31
C SER A 124 -26.53 12.89 12.21
N ASP A 125 -25.63 12.18 11.52
CA ASP A 125 -25.79 10.76 11.16
C ASP A 125 -24.91 9.83 11.99
N THR A 126 -24.09 10.37 12.89
CA THR A 126 -23.27 9.57 13.81
C THR A 126 -24.12 9.25 15.04
N PRO A 127 -24.54 7.99 15.25
CA PRO A 127 -25.10 7.60 16.54
C PRO A 127 -24.09 7.97 17.63
N ASP A 128 -24.58 8.52 18.75
CA ASP A 128 -23.82 8.65 20.00
C ASP A 128 -23.44 7.22 20.43
N LEU A 129 -22.38 6.69 19.84
CA LEU A 129 -21.73 5.49 20.33
C LEU A 129 -20.93 5.98 21.53
N ASP A 130 -21.31 5.51 22.71
CA ASP A 130 -20.47 5.59 23.89
C ASP A 130 -19.04 5.21 23.46
N LYS A 131 -18.05 5.97 23.93
CA LYS A 131 -16.61 5.76 23.71
C LYS A 131 -16.10 4.47 24.35
N GLU A 132 -16.95 3.45 24.39
CA GLU A 132 -16.58 2.07 24.57
C GLU A 132 -15.64 1.70 23.42
N ILE A 133 -14.69 0.82 23.70
CA ILE A 133 -13.61 0.42 22.81
C ILE A 133 -14.25 -0.38 21.65
N SER A 134 -14.90 0.29 20.69
CA SER A 134 -15.39 -0.25 19.43
C SER A 134 -14.53 0.18 18.23
N ILE A 135 -14.35 -0.73 17.26
CA ILE A 135 -13.57 -0.45 16.05
C ILE A 135 -14.23 0.62 15.18
N ASP A 136 -15.55 0.72 15.22
CA ASP A 136 -16.29 1.83 14.62
C ASP A 136 -15.79 3.18 15.17
N GLY A 137 -15.43 3.25 16.46
CA GLY A 137 -14.79 4.41 17.06
C GLY A 137 -13.40 4.70 16.50
N LEU A 138 -12.57 3.66 16.25
CA LEU A 138 -11.26 3.82 15.62
C LEU A 138 -11.39 4.34 14.18
N GLU A 139 -12.26 3.73 13.37
CA GLU A 139 -12.52 4.17 12.00
C GLU A 139 -13.04 5.60 11.96
N GLN A 140 -13.95 5.98 12.88
CA GLN A 140 -14.44 7.35 13.01
C GLN A 140 -13.34 8.34 13.36
N GLU A 141 -12.42 8.00 14.26
CA GLU A 141 -11.31 8.90 14.60
C GLU A 141 -10.36 9.06 13.42
N VAL A 142 -10.03 7.98 12.69
CA VAL A 142 -9.20 8.02 11.47
C VAL A 142 -9.89 8.85 10.38
N ASP A 143 -11.20 8.68 10.20
CA ASP A 143 -12.01 9.45 9.26
C ASP A 143 -12.01 10.93 9.63
N LYS A 144 -12.14 11.30 10.91
CA LYS A 144 -11.98 12.70 11.34
C LYS A 144 -10.62 13.26 10.95
N VAL A 145 -9.54 12.50 11.14
CA VAL A 145 -8.19 12.97 10.72
C VAL A 145 -8.15 13.21 9.21
N ARG A 146 -8.67 12.26 8.42
CA ARG A 146 -8.74 12.38 6.96
C ARG A 146 -9.55 13.62 6.57
N ASP A 147 -10.68 13.83 7.23
CA ASP A 147 -11.60 14.90 6.87
C ASP A 147 -11.03 16.28 7.22
N GLU A 148 -10.33 16.39 8.36
CA GLU A 148 -9.63 17.59 8.79
C GLU A 148 -8.42 17.93 7.90
N LEU A 149 -7.59 16.94 7.56
CA LEU A 149 -6.29 17.18 6.93
C LEU A 149 -6.30 17.07 5.40
N ILE A 150 -7.13 16.18 4.86
CA ILE A 150 -7.22 15.91 3.43
C ILE A 150 -8.51 16.52 2.88
N TRP A 151 -9.69 16.11 3.36
CA TRP A 151 -10.96 16.51 2.73
C TRP A 151 -11.19 18.01 2.78
N SER A 152 -10.98 18.64 3.94
CA SER A 152 -11.18 20.08 4.12
C SER A 152 -10.31 20.94 3.18
N LYS A 153 -9.17 20.41 2.73
CA LYS A 153 -8.21 21.10 1.86
C LYS A 153 -8.32 20.70 0.39
N HIS A 154 -8.61 19.42 0.12
CA HIS A 154 -8.53 18.82 -1.21
C HIS A 154 -9.89 18.32 -1.73
N GLY A 155 -10.94 18.29 -0.90
CA GLY A 155 -12.22 17.68 -1.26
C GLY A 155 -12.02 16.23 -1.70
N GLN A 156 -12.54 15.87 -2.87
CA GLN A 156 -12.33 14.54 -3.47
C GLN A 156 -11.01 14.40 -4.23
N GLU A 157 -10.21 15.47 -4.37
CA GLU A 157 -8.99 15.51 -5.18
C GLU A 157 -7.78 14.94 -4.42
N PHE A 158 -7.89 13.67 -4.00
CA PHE A 158 -6.79 12.92 -3.43
C PHE A 158 -6.91 11.43 -3.76
N TRP A 159 -5.77 10.76 -3.79
CA TRP A 159 -5.68 9.32 -3.92
C TRP A 159 -5.72 8.67 -2.53
N TRP A 160 -6.41 7.55 -2.40
CA TRP A 160 -6.43 6.79 -1.16
C TRP A 160 -5.90 5.38 -1.39
N LEU A 161 -4.78 5.05 -0.72
CA LEU A 161 -4.33 3.68 -0.60
C LEU A 161 -5.15 3.00 0.50
N ARG A 162 -6.18 2.28 0.09
CA ARG A 162 -7.17 1.72 1.02
C ARG A 162 -6.70 0.42 1.64
N LEU A 163 -6.03 -0.44 0.86
CA LEU A 163 -5.45 -1.70 1.33
C LEU A 163 -4.13 -1.98 0.60
N LEU A 164 -3.15 -2.53 1.32
CA LEU A 164 -1.91 -3.04 0.78
C LEU A 164 -1.57 -4.36 1.48
N GLY A 165 -1.17 -5.37 0.72
CA GLY A 165 -0.85 -6.67 1.31
C GLY A 165 0.06 -7.54 0.46
N ARG A 166 0.45 -8.66 1.07
CA ARG A 166 1.14 -9.78 0.44
C ARG A 166 0.41 -11.05 0.82
N ASP A 167 0.29 -12.00 -0.09
CA ASP A 167 -0.26 -13.31 0.23
C ASP A 167 0.80 -14.16 0.95
N PRO A 168 0.61 -14.53 2.22
CA PRO A 168 1.60 -15.32 2.96
C PRO A 168 1.77 -16.74 2.41
N ARG A 169 0.84 -17.22 1.57
CA ARG A 169 0.89 -18.54 0.93
C ARG A 169 1.78 -18.54 -0.33
N LYS A 170 2.16 -17.36 -0.81
CA LYS A 170 3.01 -17.18 -1.99
C LYS A 170 4.43 -16.81 -1.59
N SER A 171 5.39 -17.22 -2.43
CA SER A 171 6.78 -16.79 -2.24
C SER A 171 6.91 -15.29 -2.45
N ALA A 172 7.74 -14.64 -1.63
CA ALA A 172 8.02 -13.22 -1.80
C ALA A 172 8.68 -12.96 -3.16
N VAL A 173 8.09 -12.06 -3.94
CA VAL A 173 8.65 -11.58 -5.21
C VAL A 173 9.36 -10.25 -4.96
N PRO A 174 10.69 -10.16 -5.13
CA PRO A 174 11.43 -8.92 -4.94
C PRO A 174 10.82 -7.77 -5.77
N GLY A 175 10.61 -6.62 -5.13
CA GLY A 175 10.04 -5.44 -5.78
C GLY A 175 8.51 -5.46 -5.99
N ALA A 176 7.80 -6.55 -5.71
CA ALA A 176 6.35 -6.63 -5.97
C ALA A 176 5.51 -5.60 -5.22
N VAL A 177 5.85 -5.29 -3.96
CA VAL A 177 5.18 -4.22 -3.20
C VAL A 177 5.40 -2.86 -3.86
N ARG A 178 6.63 -2.56 -4.28
CA ARG A 178 6.92 -1.31 -4.99
C ARG A 178 6.20 -1.27 -6.34
N ALA A 179 6.09 -2.40 -7.04
CA ALA A 179 5.42 -2.50 -8.32
C ALA A 179 3.93 -2.11 -8.21
N VAL A 180 3.20 -2.55 -7.19
CA VAL A 180 1.78 -2.21 -7.02
C VAL A 180 1.54 -0.80 -6.44
N LEU A 181 2.59 -0.14 -5.95
CA LEU A 181 2.51 1.22 -5.40
C LEU A 181 2.93 2.31 -6.39
N GLN A 182 4.09 2.11 -7.03
CA GLN A 182 4.78 3.16 -7.80
C GLN A 182 3.92 3.77 -8.92
N PRO A 183 3.18 3.00 -9.75
CA PRO A 183 2.40 3.60 -10.84
C PRO A 183 1.32 4.57 -10.35
N SER A 184 0.63 4.26 -9.25
CA SER A 184 -0.38 5.14 -8.66
C SER A 184 0.26 6.36 -7.99
N MET A 185 1.43 6.17 -7.35
CA MET A 185 2.19 7.28 -6.76
C MET A 185 2.68 8.26 -7.82
N ASP A 186 3.24 7.75 -8.93
CA ASP A 186 3.72 8.57 -10.05
C ASP A 186 2.56 9.33 -10.69
N ARG A 187 1.41 8.68 -10.83
CA ARG A 187 0.20 9.32 -11.36
C ARG A 187 -0.33 10.41 -10.43
N ALA A 188 -0.42 10.15 -9.13
CA ALA A 188 -0.84 11.15 -8.15
C ALA A 188 0.09 12.37 -8.16
N ALA A 189 1.41 12.14 -8.25
CA ALA A 189 2.40 13.20 -8.37
C ALA A 189 2.21 14.02 -9.66
N ALA A 190 2.00 13.37 -10.80
CA ALA A 190 1.75 14.04 -12.08
C ALA A 190 0.44 14.85 -12.09
N GLU A 191 -0.57 14.40 -11.35
CA GLU A 191 -1.85 15.08 -11.18
C GLU A 191 -1.80 16.18 -10.10
N GLY A 192 -0.69 16.30 -9.35
CA GLY A 192 -0.58 17.26 -8.25
C GLY A 192 -1.47 16.93 -7.04
N ASN A 193 -1.87 15.67 -6.89
CA ASN A 193 -2.80 15.22 -5.86
C ASN A 193 -2.08 14.47 -4.73
N PRO A 194 -2.43 14.72 -3.45
CA PRO A 194 -1.85 13.98 -2.34
C PRO A 194 -2.39 12.55 -2.28
N ILE A 195 -1.71 11.72 -1.50
CA ILE A 195 -2.14 10.35 -1.20
C ILE A 195 -2.35 10.18 0.30
N TRP A 196 -3.48 9.62 0.68
CA TRP A 196 -3.85 9.28 2.07
C TRP A 196 -3.73 7.77 2.32
N LEU A 197 -3.30 7.41 3.53
CA LEU A 197 -3.49 6.06 4.10
C LEU A 197 -3.55 6.11 5.62
N ALA A 198 -4.04 5.02 6.21
CA ALA A 198 -3.86 4.69 7.62
C ALA A 198 -3.33 3.26 7.74
N THR A 199 -2.53 2.98 8.76
CA THR A 199 -2.03 1.61 9.01
C THR A 199 -1.87 1.31 10.48
N THR A 200 -2.20 0.08 10.87
CA THR A 200 -1.99 -0.47 12.22
C THR A 200 -0.70 -1.29 12.33
N SER A 201 0.08 -1.41 11.26
CA SER A 201 1.34 -2.17 11.25
C SER A 201 2.55 -1.24 11.40
N PRO A 202 3.33 -1.36 12.49
CA PRO A 202 4.56 -0.59 12.67
C PRO A 202 5.55 -0.82 11.52
N HIS A 203 5.62 -2.06 11.02
CA HIS A 203 6.49 -2.41 9.90
C HIS A 203 6.05 -1.72 8.61
N ALA A 204 4.74 -1.66 8.33
CA ALA A 204 4.23 -0.97 7.15
C ALA A 204 4.47 0.55 7.26
N ARG A 205 4.24 1.14 8.44
CA ARG A 205 4.58 2.56 8.71
C ARG A 205 6.02 2.87 8.34
N ASP A 206 6.97 2.07 8.79
CA ASP A 206 8.40 2.32 8.55
C ASP A 206 8.77 2.21 7.05
N ILE A 207 8.09 1.32 6.32
CA ILE A 207 8.20 1.24 4.84
C ILE A 207 7.67 2.53 4.20
N TYR A 208 6.50 3.01 4.61
CA TYR A 208 5.91 4.23 4.06
C TYR A 208 6.77 5.46 4.35
N LEU A 209 7.32 5.57 5.57
CA LEU A 209 8.28 6.63 5.92
C LEU A 209 9.50 6.61 4.99
N HIS A 210 10.06 5.42 4.70
CA HIS A 210 11.15 5.28 3.74
C HIS A 210 10.76 5.65 2.31
N MET A 211 9.48 5.54 1.95
CA MET A 211 8.92 5.94 0.66
C MET A 211 8.54 7.43 0.59
N GLY A 212 8.85 8.22 1.63
CA GLY A 212 8.61 9.67 1.65
C GLY A 212 7.25 10.08 2.19
N TRP A 213 6.45 9.14 2.71
CA TRP A 213 5.21 9.48 3.39
C TRP A 213 5.50 10.18 4.72
N GLN A 214 4.62 11.10 5.10
CA GLN A 214 4.69 11.82 6.36
C GLN A 214 3.65 11.27 7.33
N LEU A 215 4.08 10.99 8.56
CA LEU A 215 3.16 10.70 9.66
C LEU A 215 2.50 12.01 10.09
N VAL A 216 1.16 12.07 10.05
CA VAL A 216 0.41 13.29 10.38
C VAL A 216 -0.39 13.20 11.68
N ARG A 217 -0.85 11.99 12.04
CA ARG A 217 -1.47 11.73 13.35
C ARG A 217 -1.28 10.26 13.73
N THR A 218 -1.16 10.00 15.02
CA THR A 218 -1.32 8.64 15.58
C THR A 218 -2.64 8.63 16.34
N VAL A 219 -3.52 7.70 15.99
CA VAL A 219 -4.76 7.43 16.73
C VAL A 219 -4.50 6.22 17.61
N GLU A 220 -4.70 6.36 18.92
CA GLU A 220 -4.53 5.26 19.88
C GLU A 220 -5.90 4.71 20.25
N PHE A 221 -6.03 3.39 20.24
CA PHE A 221 -7.29 2.73 20.54
C PHE A 221 -7.06 1.30 21.07
N GLY A 222 -7.59 0.99 22.25
CA GLY A 222 -7.51 -0.37 22.82
C GLY A 222 -6.08 -0.89 23.02
N GLY A 223 -5.09 0.00 23.17
CA GLY A 223 -3.66 -0.38 23.23
C GLY A 223 -2.98 -0.60 21.88
N HIS A 224 -3.69 -0.33 20.78
CA HIS A 224 -3.16 -0.35 19.43
C HIS A 224 -2.99 1.07 18.87
N ASN A 225 -2.02 1.24 17.98
CA ASN A 225 -1.77 2.50 17.30
C ASN A 225 -2.15 2.35 15.83
N GLU A 226 -2.84 3.35 15.32
CA GLU A 226 -3.05 3.56 13.90
C GLU A 226 -2.33 4.83 13.46
N TRP A 227 -1.47 4.70 12.45
CA TRP A 227 -0.67 5.79 11.91
C TRP A 227 -1.34 6.33 10.66
N CYS A 228 -1.90 7.53 10.76
CA CYS A 228 -2.44 8.30 9.64
C CYS A 228 -1.28 8.97 8.89
N MET A 229 -1.18 8.73 7.59
CA MET A 229 -0.04 9.18 6.79
C MET A 229 -0.47 9.85 5.47
N ILE A 230 0.30 10.85 5.05
CA ILE A 230 0.10 11.57 3.79
C ILE A 230 1.39 11.54 2.96
N LEU A 231 1.27 11.26 1.67
CA LEU A 231 2.29 11.58 0.68
C LEU A 231 1.85 12.81 -0.11
N TYR A 232 2.57 13.92 0.02
CA TYR A 232 2.32 15.10 -0.79
C TYR A 232 2.95 14.95 -2.19
N PRO A 233 2.34 15.53 -3.23
CA PRO A 233 3.00 15.65 -4.51
C PRO A 233 4.30 16.47 -4.37
N PRO A 234 5.31 16.21 -5.19
CA PRO A 234 6.54 17.02 -5.18
C PRO A 234 6.20 18.49 -5.41
N SER A 235 6.81 19.37 -4.62
CA SER A 235 6.63 20.82 -4.75
C SER A 235 7.20 21.29 -6.09
N THR A 236 6.40 22.03 -6.87
CA THR A 236 6.78 22.58 -8.18
C THR A 236 7.93 23.60 -8.11
N GLU A 237 8.34 24.03 -6.91
CA GLU A 237 9.44 25.00 -6.70
C GLU A 237 10.85 24.41 -6.95
N GLU A 238 11.03 23.08 -7.01
CA GLU A 238 12.36 22.48 -7.27
C GLU A 238 12.70 22.30 -8.77
N GLU A 239 11.75 22.47 -9.69
CA GLU A 239 12.00 22.34 -11.14
C GLU A 239 12.36 23.67 -11.84
N ALA A 240 12.19 24.82 -11.17
CA ALA A 240 12.56 26.13 -11.71
C ALA A 240 14.04 26.53 -11.44
N GLY A 241 14.83 25.63 -10.83
CA GLY A 241 16.18 25.91 -10.34
C GLY A 241 17.31 25.06 -10.93
N ARG A 242 17.11 24.37 -12.05
CA ARG A 242 18.18 23.64 -12.76
C ARG A 242 18.36 24.09 -14.21
#